data_AF-A0A521SKI6-F1
#
_entry.id   AF-A0A521SKI6-F1
#
_cell.length_a   1.000
_cell.length_b   1.000
_cell.length_c   1.000
_cell.angle_alpha   90.00
_cell.angle_beta   90.00
_cell.angle_gamma   90.00
#
_symmetry.space_group_name_H-M   'P 1'
#
loop_
_entity.id
_entity.type
_entity.pdbx_description
1 polymer ?
#
loop_
_entity_poly.entity_id
_entity_poly.type
_entity_poly.pdbx_seq_one_letter_code
_entity_poly.pdbx_strand_id
1 'polypeptide(L)'
;MKQPLLKRLGPLLGLLLFAVALWAVHRQLAQYHYQDIARALSEISSDRLILALLLTAASYLILTGYDILAFRYLERPLAYGKIARASFIGYAFSNNIGFSMIAGSTIRYRLYSAWGLSALDVA
;
A
#
# COMPACT_ATOMS: atom_id res chain seq x y z
N MET A 1 -2.07 22.89 -28.64
CA MET A 1 -2.88 21.65 -28.84
C MET A 1 -2.01 20.38 -28.92
N LYS A 2 -1.26 19.99 -27.87
CA LYS A 2 -0.44 18.74 -27.86
C LYS A 2 -0.52 17.92 -26.55
N GLN A 3 -1.42 18.26 -25.63
CA GLN A 3 -1.49 17.65 -24.29
C GLN A 3 -2.19 16.26 -24.16
N PRO A 4 -3.00 15.73 -25.11
CA PRO A 4 -3.67 14.44 -24.87
C PRO A 4 -2.77 13.23 -25.13
N LEU A 5 -1.65 13.38 -25.85
CA LEU A 5 -0.76 12.27 -26.21
C LEU A 5 0.12 11.82 -25.02
N LEU A 6 0.67 12.78 -24.27
CA LEU A 6 1.48 12.52 -23.07
C LEU A 6 0.69 11.81 -21.96
N LYS A 7 -0.60 12.12 -21.80
CA LYS A 7 -1.48 11.44 -20.83
C LYS A 7 -1.81 9.98 -21.22
N ARG A 8 -1.72 9.62 -22.51
CA ARG A 8 -1.93 8.24 -22.99
C ARG A 8 -0.65 7.39 -22.93
N LEU A 9 0.53 8.01 -22.93
CA LEU A 9 1.81 7.31 -22.81
C LEU A 9 2.03 6.72 -21.42
N GLY A 10 1.53 7.34 -20.36
CA GLY A 10 1.66 6.83 -18.99
C GLY A 10 1.08 5.42 -18.80
N PRO A 11 -0.21 5.19 -19.12
CA PRO A 11 -0.82 3.87 -19.05
C PRO A 11 -0.14 2.85 -19.97
N LEU A 12 0.22 3.24 -21.20
CA LEU A 12 0.91 2.37 -22.16
C LEU A 12 2.28 1.93 -21.65
N LEU A 13 3.05 2.86 -21.07
CA LEU A 13 4.33 2.56 -20.45
C LEU A 13 4.17 1.61 -19.27
N GLY A 14 3.15 1.85 -18.41
CA GLY A 14 2.83 0.95 -17.30
C GLY A 14 2.47 -0.46 -17.78
N LEU A 15 1.68 -0.57 -18.85
CA LEU A 15 1.29 -1.84 -19.46
C LEU A 15 2.51 -2.57 -20.07
N LEU A 16 3.40 -1.83 -20.73
CA LEU A 16 4.63 -2.36 -21.29
C LEU A 16 5.58 -2.85 -20.19
N LEU A 17 5.78 -2.07 -19.13
CA LEU A 17 6.57 -2.48 -17.96
C LEU A 17 5.98 -3.72 -17.29
N PHE A 18 4.65 -3.77 -17.15
CA PHE A 18 3.96 -4.94 -16.62
C PHE A 18 4.15 -6.18 -17.49
N ALA A 19 4.05 -6.05 -18.82
CA ALA A 19 4.31 -7.14 -19.75
C ALA A 19 5.76 -7.64 -19.69
N VAL A 20 6.74 -6.72 -19.59
CA VAL A 20 8.15 -7.06 -19.42
C VAL A 20 8.38 -7.78 -18.08
N ALA A 21 7.76 -7.31 -16.99
CA ALA A 21 7.85 -7.97 -15.69
C ALA A 21 7.25 -9.38 -15.73
N LEU A 22 6.07 -9.56 -16.34
CA LEU A 22 5.47 -10.88 -16.54
C LEU A 22 6.35 -11.80 -17.37
N TRP A 23 6.93 -11.29 -18.45
CA TRP A 23 7.84 -12.06 -19.28
C TRP A 23 9.11 -12.47 -18.52
N ALA A 24 9.69 -11.56 -17.73
CA ALA A 24 10.86 -11.85 -16.90
C ALA A 24 10.55 -12.92 -15.85
N VAL A 25 9.43 -12.77 -15.13
CA VAL A 25 8.94 -13.77 -14.16
C VAL A 25 8.69 -15.10 -14.84
N HIS A 26 8.00 -15.12 -15.99
CA HIS A 26 7.72 -16.37 -16.71
C HIS A 26 9.01 -17.06 -17.16
N ARG A 27 9.97 -16.31 -17.70
CA ARG A 27 11.27 -16.85 -18.14
C ARG A 27 12.08 -17.40 -16.97
N GLN A 28 12.04 -16.74 -15.82
CA GLN A 28 12.75 -17.20 -14.64
C GLN A 28 12.09 -18.42 -14.03
N LEU A 29 10.76 -18.43 -13.89
CA LEU A 29 9.99 -19.56 -13.39
C LEU A 29 10.01 -20.76 -14.34
N ALA A 30 10.14 -20.57 -15.65
CA ALA A 30 10.26 -21.67 -16.61
C ALA A 30 11.50 -22.55 -16.38
N GLN A 31 12.49 -22.06 -15.62
CA GLN A 31 13.68 -22.82 -15.24
C GLN A 31 13.50 -23.61 -13.93
N TYR A 32 12.43 -23.37 -13.18
CA TYR A 32 12.15 -24.01 -11.89
C TYR A 32 10.93 -24.91 -11.98
N HIS A 33 11.00 -26.09 -11.38
CA HIS A 33 9.81 -26.93 -11.24
C HIS A 33 8.96 -26.42 -10.06
N TYR A 34 7.66 -26.66 -10.12
CA TYR A 34 6.73 -26.31 -9.02
C TYR A 34 7.19 -26.87 -7.66
N GLN A 35 7.84 -28.03 -7.68
CA GLN A 35 8.38 -28.68 -6.48
C GLN A 35 9.52 -27.90 -5.84
N ASP A 36 10.35 -27.21 -6.64
CA ASP A 36 11.44 -26.38 -6.14
C ASP A 36 10.90 -25.16 -5.39
N ILE A 37 9.80 -24.58 -5.89
CA ILE A 37 9.11 -23.45 -5.24
C ILE A 37 8.50 -23.91 -3.91
N ALA A 38 7.82 -25.06 -3.88
CA ALA A 38 7.23 -25.60 -2.67
C ALA A 38 8.31 -25.96 -1.62
N ARG A 39 9.44 -26.52 -2.05
CA ARG A 39 10.56 -26.81 -1.17
C ARG A 39 11.18 -25.54 -0.60
N ALA A 40 11.44 -24.54 -1.43
CA ALA A 40 11.95 -23.24 -0.99
C ALA A 40 11.02 -22.57 0.01
N LEU A 41 9.69 -22.64 -0.17
CA LEU A 41 8.70 -22.15 0.79
C LEU A 41 8.76 -22.91 2.12
N SER A 42 8.95 -24.23 2.08
CA SER A 42 9.07 -25.06 3.29
C SER A 42 10.40 -24.87 4.04
N GLU A 43 11.45 -24.44 3.34
CA GLU A 43 12.75 -24.12 3.93
C GLU A 43 12.78 -22.75 4.62
N ILE A 44 11.74 -21.91 4.43
CA ILE A 44 11.62 -20.65 5.16
C ILE A 44 11.42 -20.96 6.64
N SER A 45 12.42 -20.59 7.43
CA SER A 45 12.41 -20.77 8.89
C SER A 45 11.24 -20.00 9.51
N SER A 46 10.47 -20.65 10.40
CA SER A 46 9.34 -20.02 11.10
C SER A 46 9.73 -18.73 11.82
N ASP A 47 10.96 -18.66 12.36
CA ASP A 47 11.48 -17.47 13.03
C ASP A 47 11.57 -16.26 12.09
N ARG A 48 11.97 -16.48 10.83
CA ARG A 48 12.02 -15.42 9.82
C ARG A 48 10.62 -14.93 9.47
N LEU A 49 9.65 -15.83 9.45
CA LEU A 49 8.26 -15.51 9.16
C LEU A 49 7.64 -14.69 10.30
N ILE A 50 7.91 -15.06 11.56
CA ILE A 50 7.49 -14.30 12.75
C ILE A 50 8.16 -12.92 12.75
N LEU A 51 9.48 -12.84 12.51
CA LEU A 51 10.19 -11.57 12.42
C LEU A 51 9.64 -10.67 11.31
N ALA A 52 9.35 -11.22 10.13
CA ALA A 52 8.74 -10.46 9.03
C ALA A 52 7.36 -9.91 9.39
N LEU A 53 6.53 -10.71 10.09
CA LEU A 53 5.23 -10.26 10.60
C LEU A 53 5.37 -9.16 11.65
N LEU A 54 6.31 -9.30 12.59
CA LEU A 54 6.58 -8.29 13.60
C LEU A 54 7.09 -6.99 12.98
N LEU A 55 7.99 -7.06 12.00
CA LEU A 55 8.49 -5.89 11.28
C LEU A 55 7.38 -5.20 10.48
N THR A 56 6.52 -6.00 9.85
CA THR A 56 5.34 -5.48 9.14
C THR A 56 4.43 -4.74 10.13
N ALA A 57 4.07 -5.37 11.25
CA ALA A 57 3.26 -4.74 12.29
C ALA A 57 3.91 -3.46 12.83
N ALA A 58 5.22 -3.47 13.09
CA ALA A 58 5.98 -2.30 13.54
C ALA A 58 5.95 -1.17 12.49
N SER A 59 6.08 -1.49 11.20
CA SER A 59 5.98 -0.52 10.12
C SER A 59 4.61 0.16 10.11
N TYR A 60 3.52 -0.62 10.18
CA TYR A 60 2.15 -0.07 10.25
C TYR A 60 1.91 0.74 11.53
N LEU A 61 2.50 0.36 12.67
CA LEU A 61 2.44 1.11 13.92
C LEU A 61 3.16 2.46 13.82
N ILE A 62 4.36 2.49 13.21
CA ILE A 62 5.12 3.74 12.98
C ILE A 62 4.33 4.67 12.08
N LEU A 63 3.75 4.14 11.01
CA LEU A 63 2.95 4.90 10.04
C LEU A 63 1.69 5.48 10.69
N THR A 64 1.03 4.69 11.53
CA THR A 64 -0.09 5.14 12.36
C THR A 64 0.35 6.24 13.34
N GLY A 65 1.52 6.08 13.98
CA GLY A 65 2.11 7.07 14.88
C GLY A 65 2.40 8.39 14.18
N TYR A 66 2.82 8.34 12.92
CA TYR A 66 3.03 9.52 12.08
C TYR A 66 1.72 10.28 11.85
N ASP A 67 0.64 9.57 11.50
CA ASP A 67 -0.69 10.17 11.32
C ASP A 67 -1.19 10.81 12.63
N ILE A 68 -0.95 10.17 13.78
CA ILE A 68 -1.30 10.75 15.10
C ILE A 68 -0.53 12.05 15.37
N LEU A 69 0.77 12.08 15.05
CA LEU A 69 1.58 13.28 15.22
C LEU A 69 1.11 14.41 14.30
N ALA A 70 0.70 14.10 13.08
CA ALA A 70 0.10 15.05 12.14
C ALA A 70 -1.21 15.65 12.69
N PHE A 71 -2.11 14.82 13.23
CA PHE A 71 -3.36 15.32 13.85
C PHE A 71 -3.11 16.13 15.13
N ARG A 72 -2.05 15.81 15.89
CA ARG A 72 -1.65 16.60 17.05
C ARG A 72 -1.06 17.96 16.65
N TYR A 73 -0.34 18.01 15.53
CA TYR A 73 0.16 19.26 14.96
C TYR A 73 -0.96 20.16 14.45
N LEU A 74 -2.05 19.57 13.93
CA LEU A 74 -3.24 20.28 13.46
C LEU A 74 -4.19 20.75 14.59
N GLU A 75 -3.82 20.56 15.88
CA GLU A 75 -4.61 20.92 17.06
C GLU A 75 -6.06 20.36 17.09
N ARG A 76 -6.31 19.30 16.31
CA ARG A 76 -7.60 18.59 16.26
C ARG A 76 -7.41 17.16 16.76
N PRO A 77 -7.36 16.93 18.08
CA PRO A 77 -7.13 15.61 18.63
C PRO A 77 -8.32 14.68 18.37
N LEU A 78 -8.15 13.75 17.43
CA LEU A 78 -9.01 12.59 17.26
C LEU A 78 -8.62 11.48 18.24
N ALA A 79 -9.59 10.66 18.66
CA ALA A 79 -9.32 9.48 19.48
C ALA A 79 -8.35 8.52 18.75
N TYR A 80 -7.23 8.18 19.41
CA TYR A 80 -6.13 7.35 18.90
C TYR A 80 -6.61 6.07 18.20
N GLY A 81 -7.60 5.37 18.76
CA GLY A 81 -8.15 4.13 18.19
C GLY A 81 -8.93 4.31 16.89
N LYS A 82 -9.39 5.52 16.56
CA LYS A 82 -9.99 5.84 15.26
C LYS A 82 -8.90 6.09 14.21
N ILE A 83 -7.88 6.88 14.57
CA ILE A 83 -6.73 7.15 13.68
C ILE A 83 -6.02 5.85 13.29
N ALA A 84 -5.76 4.95 14.25
CA ALA A 84 -5.10 3.69 13.99
C ALA A 84 -5.87 2.79 13.00
N ARG A 85 -7.20 2.70 13.17
CA ARG A 85 -8.05 1.93 12.24
C ARG A 85 -8.11 2.57 10.84
N ALA A 86 -8.19 3.89 10.76
CA ALA A 86 -8.18 4.59 9.47
C ALA A 86 -6.86 4.44 8.72
N SER A 87 -5.76 4.61 9.44
CA SER A 87 -4.40 4.47 8.90
C SER A 87 -4.20 3.04 8.42
N PHE A 88 -4.51 2.04 9.26
CA PHE A 88 -4.38 0.63 8.90
C PHE A 88 -5.18 0.27 7.65
N ILE A 89 -6.47 0.63 7.58
CA ILE A 89 -7.31 0.32 6.42
C ILE A 89 -6.82 1.11 5.20
N GLY A 90 -6.52 2.40 5.35
CA GLY A 90 -6.01 3.25 4.28
C GLY A 90 -4.71 2.69 3.67
N TYR A 91 -3.76 2.29 4.50
CA TYR A 91 -2.49 1.71 4.07
C TYR A 91 -2.63 0.29 3.54
N ALA A 92 -3.49 -0.55 4.12
CA ALA A 92 -3.74 -1.90 3.60
C ALA A 92 -4.30 -1.83 2.17
N PHE A 93 -5.30 -0.98 1.92
CA PHE A 93 -5.85 -0.80 0.58
C PHE A 93 -4.87 -0.08 -0.35
N SER A 94 -4.12 0.90 0.14
CA SER A 94 -3.10 1.60 -0.66
C SER A 94 -1.97 0.70 -1.12
N ASN A 95 -1.55 -0.27 -0.29
CA ASN A 95 -0.48 -1.20 -0.64
C ASN A 95 -0.95 -2.34 -1.57
N ASN A 96 -2.23 -2.72 -1.50
CA ASN A 96 -2.76 -3.81 -2.33
C ASN A 96 -3.37 -3.34 -3.65
N ILE A 97 -3.81 -2.07 -3.74
CA ILE A 97 -4.44 -1.52 -4.94
C ILE A 97 -3.43 -0.61 -5.63
N GLY A 98 -3.00 -0.98 -6.85
CA GLY A 98 -2.03 -0.23 -7.66
C GLY A 98 -2.44 1.20 -8.03
N PHE A 99 -3.67 1.61 -7.69
CA PHE A 99 -4.11 3.00 -7.65
C PHE A 99 -4.00 3.56 -6.22
N SER A 100 -2.84 3.45 -5.59
CA SER A 100 -2.59 3.88 -4.20
C SER A 100 -3.06 5.32 -3.92
N MET A 101 -2.90 6.20 -4.91
CA MET A 101 -3.34 7.61 -4.86
C MET A 101 -4.86 7.80 -4.91
N ILE A 102 -5.62 6.85 -5.47
CA ILE A 102 -7.09 6.93 -5.50
C ILE A 102 -7.66 6.11 -4.34
N ALA A 103 -7.21 4.87 -4.14
CA ALA A 103 -7.74 4.00 -3.10
C ALA A 103 -7.38 4.48 -1.68
N GLY A 104 -6.10 4.74 -1.41
CA GLY A 104 -5.64 5.15 -0.07
C GLY A 104 -6.17 6.51 0.37
N SER A 105 -6.27 7.46 -0.57
CA SER A 105 -6.77 8.81 -0.34
C SER A 105 -8.30 8.85 -0.19
N THR A 106 -9.03 8.10 -1.03
CA THR A 106 -10.49 8.04 -0.98
C THR A 106 -10.99 7.35 0.29
N ILE A 107 -10.28 6.32 0.76
CA ILE A 107 -10.62 5.61 2.00
C ILE A 107 -10.38 6.50 3.22
N ARG A 108 -9.22 7.19 3.27
CA ARG A 108 -8.95 8.19 4.32
C ARG A 108 -10.01 9.29 4.30
N TYR A 109 -10.33 9.83 3.13
CA TYR A 109 -11.38 10.83 2.95
C TYR A 109 -12.76 10.34 3.42
N ARG A 110 -13.18 9.12 3.04
CA ARG A 110 -14.46 8.55 3.52
C ARG A 110 -14.46 8.35 5.02
N LEU A 111 -13.38 7.80 5.60
CA LEU A 111 -13.33 7.57 7.05
C LEU A 111 -13.29 8.87 7.84
N TYR A 112 -12.55 9.88 7.39
CA TYR A 112 -12.53 11.20 8.04
C TYR A 112 -13.86 11.93 7.90
N SER A 113 -14.51 11.87 6.72
CA SER A 113 -15.86 12.46 6.52
C SER A 113 -16.92 11.75 7.38
N ALA A 114 -16.84 10.43 7.54
CA ALA A 114 -17.73 9.65 8.39
C ALA A 114 -17.53 9.94 9.89
N TRP A 115 -16.42 10.57 10.26
CA TRP A 115 -16.13 11.01 11.63
C TRP A 115 -16.29 12.52 11.84
N GLY A 116 -16.88 13.23 10.87
CA GLY A 116 -17.25 14.63 11.00
C GLY A 116 -16.10 15.62 10.75
N LEU A 117 -14.97 15.17 10.20
CA LEU A 117 -13.87 16.04 9.79
C LEU A 117 -14.00 16.40 8.32
N SER A 118 -13.84 17.69 8.01
CA SER A 118 -14.04 18.21 6.67
C SER A 118 -12.87 17.86 5.76
N ALA A 119 -13.19 17.59 4.49
CA ALA A 119 -12.26 17.45 3.37
C ALA A 119 -11.15 18.51 3.28
N LEU A 120 -11.42 19.70 3.83
CA LEU A 120 -10.58 20.89 3.73
C LEU A 120 -9.46 20.94 4.77
N ASP A 121 -9.55 20.14 5.85
CA ASP A 121 -8.48 20.05 6.87
C ASP A 121 -7.37 19.04 6.49
N VAL A 122 -7.60 18.24 5.44
CA VAL A 122 -6.71 17.12 5.02
C VAL A 122 -6.06 17.39 3.64
N ALA A 123 -6.32 18.55 3.02
CA ALA A 123 -5.79 18.96 1.71
C ALA A 123 -4.48 19.75 1.82
#